data_AF-A0A520XEC2-F1
#
_entry.id   AF-A0A520XEC2-F1
#
_cell.length_a   1.000
_cell.length_b   1.000
_cell.length_c   1.000
_cell.angle_alpha   90.00
_cell.angle_beta   90.00
_cell.angle_gamma   90.00
#
_symmetry.space_group_name_H-M   'P 1'
#
loop_
_entity.id
_entity.type
_entity.pdbx_description
1 polymer ?
#
loop_
_entity_poly.entity_id
_entity_poly.type
_entity_poly.pdbx_seq_one_letter_code
_entity_poly.pdbx_strand_id
1 'polypeptide(L)'
;MLSDDNLDLIRSQIETAYKATEEPVVKQLRSFAVKIKDEVKILRPYTATAVSFVSADGGNNNIKFNPCVLELVRIVDSRGVQCAIDPIFGNSNLNDLNERVERITPLKRLCDDLDLERLSDISYLLSGMGQPEKTASAVKIYRDIVEWAILYDFLFNEWGNNTIIIREGLLRTKSIKNTLFPILDKKIKEKCIEHKQKRNINVNVVGVAKESAVISRLSLALALENVFRLPYPCYVKVPDEIEQYCYNYDRTWFNTFEEFSGSEENQSYASMGKLFLVKFGDGPFDPVWPVDIAVWDVENAEMILGQLLHDARLGFPIPDFPLSIQNAHGHAKINGIEVEMIEDMLIEGISKTLPDSERESIYRIKYLHRNLTGARYKNA
;
A
#
# COMPACT_ATOMS: atom_id res chain seq x y z
N MET A 1 -32.14 10.25 20.71
CA MET A 1 -32.90 9.21 20.00
C MET A 1 -33.79 9.94 19.01
N LEU A 2 -33.75 9.62 17.71
CA LEU A 2 -34.68 10.22 16.73
C LEU A 2 -36.11 9.77 17.10
N SER A 3 -37.09 10.68 17.09
CA SER A 3 -38.51 10.33 17.30
C SER A 3 -39.09 9.61 16.07
N ASP A 4 -40.14 8.81 16.27
CA ASP A 4 -40.75 8.01 15.19
C ASP A 4 -41.21 8.86 14.00
N ASP A 5 -41.81 10.04 14.24
CA ASP A 5 -42.20 10.99 13.18
C ASP A 5 -41.01 11.50 12.35
N ASN A 6 -39.84 11.63 12.99
CA ASN A 6 -38.61 12.03 12.30
C ASN A 6 -38.02 10.88 11.49
N LEU A 7 -38.23 9.63 11.90
CA LEU A 7 -37.75 8.45 11.16
C LEU A 7 -38.51 8.27 9.84
N ASP A 8 -39.83 8.45 9.83
CA ASP A 8 -40.62 8.32 8.61
C ASP A 8 -40.34 9.45 7.61
N LEU A 9 -40.13 10.68 8.10
CA LEU A 9 -39.67 11.80 7.27
C LEU A 9 -38.29 11.50 6.65
N ILE A 10 -37.33 11.05 7.46
CA ILE A 10 -35.98 10.68 6.99
C ILE A 10 -36.06 9.55 5.96
N ARG A 11 -36.86 8.52 6.20
CA ARG A 11 -37.05 7.40 5.24
C ARG A 11 -37.55 7.91 3.89
N SER A 12 -38.60 8.75 3.89
CA SER A 12 -39.16 9.33 2.67
C SER A 12 -38.14 10.20 1.91
N GLN A 13 -37.36 11.00 2.64
CA GLN A 13 -36.29 11.81 2.05
C GLN A 13 -35.18 10.96 1.44
N ILE A 14 -34.75 9.89 2.13
CA ILE A 14 -33.75 8.94 1.61
C ILE A 14 -34.26 8.25 0.36
N GLU A 15 -35.50 7.75 0.34
CA GLU A 15 -36.06 7.08 -0.83
C GLU A 15 -36.18 8.02 -2.04
N THR A 16 -36.59 9.27 -1.81
CA THR A 16 -36.70 10.29 -2.86
C THR A 16 -35.32 10.65 -3.41
N ALA A 17 -34.34 10.89 -2.55
CA ALA A 17 -32.97 11.17 -2.94
C ALA A 17 -32.36 9.99 -3.70
N TYR A 18 -32.51 8.76 -3.20
CA TYR A 18 -32.04 7.55 -3.86
C TYR A 18 -32.57 7.41 -5.28
N LYS A 19 -33.90 7.54 -5.48
CA LYS A 19 -34.50 7.45 -6.81
C LYS A 19 -34.00 8.53 -7.77
N ALA A 20 -33.77 9.74 -7.26
CA ALA A 20 -33.34 10.87 -8.07
C ALA A 20 -31.85 10.82 -8.45
N THR A 21 -30.97 10.39 -7.54
CA THR A 21 -29.50 10.52 -7.72
C THR A 21 -28.76 9.19 -7.80
N GLU A 22 -29.13 8.20 -6.98
CA GLU A 22 -28.36 6.96 -6.81
C GLU A 22 -28.85 5.80 -7.69
N GLU A 23 -30.15 5.70 -7.94
CA GLU A 23 -30.72 4.61 -8.76
C GLU A 23 -30.09 4.52 -10.17
N PRO A 24 -29.87 5.63 -10.91
CA PRO A 24 -29.18 5.60 -12.20
C PRO A 24 -27.73 5.11 -12.08
N VAL A 25 -27.03 5.51 -11.02
CA VAL A 25 -25.64 5.08 -10.74
C VAL A 25 -25.59 3.59 -10.46
N VAL A 26 -26.50 3.07 -9.63
CA VAL A 26 -26.61 1.62 -9.36
C VAL A 26 -26.89 0.85 -10.65
N LYS A 27 -27.81 1.33 -11.50
CA LYS A 27 -28.09 0.70 -12.81
C LYS A 27 -26.86 0.66 -13.70
N GLN A 28 -26.09 1.75 -13.76
CA GLN A 28 -24.84 1.81 -14.53
C GLN A 28 -23.76 0.87 -13.97
N LEU A 29 -23.60 0.80 -12.65
CA LEU A 29 -22.64 -0.13 -12.03
C LEU A 29 -23.04 -1.60 -12.27
N ARG A 30 -24.35 -1.90 -12.29
CA ARG A 30 -24.86 -3.23 -12.65
C ARG A 30 -24.59 -3.59 -14.12
N SER A 31 -24.73 -2.66 -15.06
CA SER A 31 -24.38 -2.95 -16.46
C SER A 31 -22.88 -3.22 -16.63
N PHE A 32 -22.02 -2.52 -15.89
CA PHE A 32 -20.59 -2.83 -15.81
C PHE A 32 -20.32 -4.22 -15.23
N ALA A 33 -21.00 -4.60 -14.15
CA ALA A 33 -20.85 -5.94 -13.57
C ALA A 33 -21.27 -7.06 -14.55
N VAL A 34 -22.33 -6.85 -15.34
CA VAL A 34 -22.72 -7.78 -16.42
C VAL A 34 -21.62 -7.89 -17.47
N LYS A 35 -21.06 -6.77 -17.94
CA LYS A 35 -19.95 -6.78 -18.91
C LYS A 35 -18.74 -7.55 -18.38
N ILE A 36 -18.37 -7.32 -17.12
CA ILE A 36 -17.25 -8.01 -16.47
C ILE A 36 -17.51 -9.52 -16.39
N LYS A 37 -18.74 -9.93 -16.10
CA LYS A 37 -19.12 -11.35 -15.92
C LYS A 37 -18.77 -12.22 -17.12
N ASP A 38 -18.95 -11.69 -18.33
CA ASP A 38 -18.69 -12.42 -19.57
C ASP A 38 -17.19 -12.59 -19.85
N GLU A 39 -16.33 -11.81 -19.18
CA GLU A 39 -14.88 -11.83 -19.32
C GLU A 39 -14.16 -12.60 -18.18
N VAL A 40 -14.90 -13.12 -17.20
CA VAL A 40 -14.32 -13.86 -16.07
C VAL A 40 -13.66 -15.16 -16.55
N LYS A 41 -12.40 -15.34 -16.18
CA LYS A 41 -11.58 -16.50 -16.51
C LYS A 41 -11.32 -17.36 -15.28
N ILE A 42 -11.25 -18.67 -15.49
CA ILE A 42 -10.81 -19.63 -14.46
C ILE A 42 -9.34 -19.35 -14.13
N LEU A 43 -8.99 -19.35 -12.84
CA LEU A 43 -7.63 -19.20 -12.38
C LEU A 43 -7.02 -20.55 -12.01
N ARG A 44 -5.86 -20.86 -12.58
CA ARG A 44 -5.12 -22.10 -12.33
C ARG A 44 -3.89 -21.84 -11.46
N PRO A 45 -3.52 -22.75 -10.54
CA PRO A 45 -2.36 -22.55 -9.68
C PRO A 45 -1.04 -22.75 -10.46
N TYR A 46 -0.06 -21.92 -10.17
CA TYR A 46 1.33 -22.04 -10.62
C TYR A 46 2.27 -21.89 -9.42
N THR A 47 3.45 -22.52 -9.45
CA THR A 47 4.41 -22.43 -8.36
C THR A 47 5.44 -21.32 -8.60
N ALA A 48 5.71 -20.54 -7.55
CA ALA A 48 6.77 -19.54 -7.52
C ALA A 48 7.16 -19.25 -6.07
N THR A 49 8.31 -18.61 -5.89
CA THR A 49 8.66 -17.98 -4.61
C THR A 49 7.90 -16.66 -4.51
N ALA A 50 7.06 -16.51 -3.49
CA ALA A 50 6.39 -15.26 -3.20
C ALA A 50 7.16 -14.49 -2.13
N VAL A 51 7.47 -13.22 -2.40
CA VAL A 51 8.11 -12.33 -1.45
C VAL A 51 7.34 -11.02 -1.41
N SER A 52 6.96 -10.59 -0.21
CA SER A 52 6.41 -9.27 0.02
C SER A 52 7.18 -8.53 1.10
N PHE A 53 6.87 -7.25 1.22
CA PHE A 53 7.34 -6.37 2.29
C PHE A 53 6.19 -5.44 2.69
N VAL A 54 6.17 -5.06 3.97
CA VAL A 54 5.10 -4.25 4.54
C VAL A 54 5.70 -3.23 5.49
N SER A 55 5.25 -1.99 5.40
CA SER A 55 5.51 -1.02 6.45
C SER A 55 4.61 -1.28 7.65
N ALA A 56 5.18 -1.12 8.84
CA ALA A 56 4.41 -1.04 10.07
C ALA A 56 3.32 0.06 9.93
N ASP A 57 2.10 -0.25 10.36
CA ASP A 57 0.94 0.62 10.15
C ASP A 57 0.96 1.86 11.06
N GLY A 58 0.43 2.98 10.57
CA GLY A 58 0.53 4.29 11.21
C GLY A 58 -0.14 4.39 12.59
N GLY A 59 -1.07 3.48 12.91
CA GLY A 59 -1.70 3.40 14.23
C GLY A 59 -0.76 2.89 15.33
N ASN A 60 0.21 2.03 14.99
CA ASN A 60 1.12 1.39 15.94
C ASN A 60 2.51 2.05 16.00
N ASN A 61 2.78 3.03 15.13
CA ASN A 61 4.11 3.64 14.99
C ASN A 61 4.20 5.07 15.55
N ASN A 62 3.08 5.65 15.99
CA ASN A 62 3.05 7.00 16.54
C ASN A 62 3.23 6.93 18.07
N ILE A 63 4.43 7.29 18.53
CA ILE A 63 4.80 7.31 19.93
C ILE A 63 4.72 8.76 20.41
N LYS A 64 3.85 9.00 21.40
CA LYS A 64 3.55 10.35 21.90
C LYS A 64 4.08 10.52 23.31
N PHE A 65 5.09 11.37 23.45
CA PHE A 65 5.51 11.94 24.72
C PHE A 65 5.49 13.45 24.60
N ASN A 66 4.31 14.07 24.77
CA ASN A 66 4.11 15.49 24.50
C ASN A 66 5.21 16.37 25.15
N PRO A 67 5.84 17.29 24.38
CA PRO A 67 5.52 17.68 23.01
C PRO A 67 6.18 16.83 21.91
N CYS A 68 6.96 15.81 22.24
CA CYS A 68 7.65 14.93 21.29
C CYS A 68 6.68 13.91 20.66
N VAL A 69 6.58 13.95 19.33
CA VAL A 69 5.91 12.94 18.52
C VAL A 69 6.97 12.25 17.69
N LEU A 70 7.07 10.93 17.83
CA LEU A 70 7.96 10.09 17.04
C LEU A 70 7.12 9.16 16.18
N GLU A 71 7.38 9.16 14.88
CA GLU A 71 6.83 8.20 13.92
C GLU A 71 7.93 7.28 13.43
N LEU A 72 7.77 5.98 13.65
CA LEU A 72 8.73 4.99 13.17
C LEU A 72 8.35 4.52 11.76
N VAL A 73 9.21 4.78 10.77
CA VAL A 73 9.11 4.18 9.44
C VAL A 73 9.90 2.88 9.45
N ARG A 74 9.19 1.78 9.67
CA ARG A 74 9.78 0.43 9.75
C ARG A 74 9.15 -0.46 8.68
N ILE A 75 9.97 -1.05 7.83
CA ILE A 75 9.53 -1.93 6.74
C ILE A 75 10.26 -3.27 6.86
N VAL A 76 9.49 -4.35 6.81
CA VAL A 76 9.99 -5.72 7.02
C VAL A 76 9.45 -6.62 5.91
N ASP A 77 10.26 -7.57 5.48
CA ASP A 77 9.85 -8.56 4.48
C ASP A 77 9.09 -9.75 5.09
N SER A 78 8.48 -10.53 4.22
CA SER A 78 7.75 -11.77 4.56
C SER A 78 8.58 -12.83 5.30
N ARG A 79 9.92 -12.73 5.28
CA ARG A 79 10.87 -13.62 5.98
C ARG A 79 11.34 -13.04 7.32
N GLY A 80 10.91 -11.82 7.66
CA GLY A 80 11.28 -11.14 8.90
C GLY A 80 12.56 -10.31 8.79
N VAL A 81 13.10 -10.11 7.58
CA VAL A 81 14.27 -9.26 7.36
C VAL A 81 13.85 -7.80 7.43
N GLN A 82 14.52 -7.04 8.27
CA GLN A 82 14.32 -5.60 8.37
C GLN A 82 14.91 -4.90 7.14
N CYS A 83 14.04 -4.39 6.26
CA CYS A 83 14.44 -3.72 5.02
C CYS A 83 14.77 -2.24 5.24
N ALA A 84 14.03 -1.58 6.14
CA ALA A 84 14.29 -0.20 6.54
C ALA A 84 13.80 0.04 7.97
N ILE A 85 14.50 0.90 8.69
CA ILE A 85 14.05 1.47 9.96
C ILE A 85 14.53 2.89 10.08
N ASP A 86 13.60 3.80 10.31
CA ASP A 86 13.91 5.20 10.39
C ASP A 86 12.97 5.95 11.36
N PRO A 87 13.49 6.44 12.51
CA PRO A 87 12.72 7.24 13.45
C PRO A 87 12.59 8.70 12.97
N ILE A 88 11.36 9.18 12.77
CA ILE A 88 11.07 10.54 12.30
C ILE A 88 10.35 11.33 13.38
N PHE A 89 10.88 12.48 13.75
CA PHE A 89 10.23 13.35 14.72
C PHE A 89 9.22 14.27 14.02
N GLY A 90 8.12 14.58 14.71
CA GLY A 90 7.05 15.46 14.19
C GLY A 90 7.49 16.90 13.92
N ASN A 91 8.69 17.29 14.34
CA ASN A 91 9.34 18.57 14.02
C ASN A 91 10.52 18.44 13.04
N SER A 92 10.77 17.25 12.49
CA SER A 92 11.80 17.05 11.46
C SER A 92 11.51 17.92 10.24
N ASN A 93 12.56 18.54 9.71
CA ASN A 93 12.48 19.40 8.54
C ASN A 93 12.93 18.66 7.27
N LEU A 94 12.82 19.32 6.11
CA LEU A 94 13.18 18.74 4.82
C LEU A 94 14.69 18.45 4.67
N ASN A 95 15.57 19.23 5.29
CA ASN A 95 17.01 19.02 5.22
C ASN A 95 17.41 17.73 5.95
N ASP A 96 16.74 17.42 7.06
CA ASP A 96 16.94 16.17 7.80
C ASP A 96 16.64 14.93 6.94
N LEU A 97 15.83 15.07 5.89
CA LEU A 97 15.49 13.96 4.99
C LEU A 97 16.62 13.58 4.04
N ASN A 98 17.50 14.50 3.65
CA ASN A 98 18.62 14.19 2.76
C ASN A 98 19.66 13.31 3.46
N GLU A 99 19.93 13.59 4.75
CA GLU A 99 20.84 12.75 5.55
C GLU A 99 20.29 11.32 5.76
N ARG A 100 18.97 11.14 5.68
CA ARG A 100 18.34 9.82 5.85
C ARG A 100 18.53 8.93 4.62
N VAL A 101 18.71 9.50 3.43
CA VAL A 101 19.03 8.73 2.20
C VAL A 101 20.26 7.87 2.45
N GLU A 102 21.31 8.44 3.03
CA GLU A 102 22.56 7.73 3.35
C GLU A 102 22.40 6.60 4.37
N ARG A 103 21.35 6.63 5.21
CA ARG A 103 21.10 5.64 6.26
C ARG A 103 20.28 4.46 5.79
N ILE A 104 19.51 4.62 4.70
CA ILE A 104 18.60 3.61 4.18
C ILE A 104 19.11 3.14 2.81
N THR A 105 19.77 1.99 2.78
CA THR A 105 20.42 1.47 1.57
C THR A 105 19.50 1.34 0.36
N PRO A 106 18.25 0.82 0.47
CA PRO A 106 17.33 0.80 -0.66
C PRO A 106 17.00 2.21 -1.20
N LEU A 107 16.80 3.18 -0.29
CA LEU A 107 16.49 4.56 -0.66
C LEU A 107 17.68 5.22 -1.36
N LYS A 108 18.89 5.01 -0.84
CA LYS A 108 20.13 5.47 -1.48
C LYS A 108 20.25 4.94 -2.90
N ARG A 109 20.09 3.62 -3.10
CA ARG A 109 20.16 3.03 -4.44
C ARG A 109 19.15 3.68 -5.39
N LEU A 110 17.91 3.85 -4.94
CA LEU A 110 16.88 4.49 -5.75
C LEU A 110 17.26 5.92 -6.13
N CYS A 111 17.76 6.72 -5.18
CA CYS A 111 18.20 8.09 -5.44
C CYS A 111 19.39 8.15 -6.41
N ASP A 112 20.41 7.32 -6.19
CA ASP A 112 21.60 7.23 -7.04
C ASP A 112 21.22 6.82 -8.48
N ASP A 113 20.39 5.78 -8.63
CA ASP A 113 19.98 5.29 -9.95
C ASP A 113 18.99 6.24 -10.67
N LEU A 114 18.32 7.15 -9.95
CA LEU A 114 17.46 8.19 -10.52
C LEU A 114 18.20 9.54 -10.69
N ASP A 115 19.51 9.60 -10.44
CA ASP A 115 20.33 10.80 -10.51
C ASP A 115 19.78 11.97 -9.66
N LEU A 116 19.29 11.66 -8.45
CA LEU A 116 18.70 12.66 -7.54
C LEU A 116 19.74 13.18 -6.54
N GLU A 117 19.96 14.50 -6.52
CA GLU A 117 20.83 15.14 -5.52
C GLU A 117 20.15 15.28 -4.15
N ARG A 118 18.81 15.42 -4.13
CA ARG A 118 18.04 15.63 -2.90
C ARG A 118 16.79 14.77 -2.91
N LEU A 119 16.41 14.27 -1.74
CA LEU A 119 15.18 13.49 -1.61
C LEU A 119 13.93 14.32 -1.95
N SER A 120 13.95 15.62 -1.67
CA SER A 120 12.87 16.54 -2.07
C SER A 120 12.58 16.53 -3.57
N ASP A 121 13.56 16.12 -4.38
CA ASP A 121 13.41 16.07 -5.83
C ASP A 121 12.56 14.89 -6.27
N ILE A 122 12.36 13.88 -5.43
CA ILE A 122 11.49 12.74 -5.73
C ILE A 122 9.99 13.09 -5.63
N SER A 123 9.63 14.07 -4.79
CA SER A 123 8.24 14.35 -4.43
C SER A 123 7.98 15.79 -4.00
N TYR A 124 7.00 16.46 -4.61
CA TYR A 124 6.53 17.77 -4.15
C TYR A 124 5.81 17.69 -2.78
N LEU A 125 5.29 16.51 -2.42
CA LEU A 125 4.47 16.34 -1.21
C LEU A 125 5.30 16.25 0.07
N LEU A 126 6.63 16.05 -0.04
CA LEU A 126 7.55 16.11 1.09
C LEU A 126 7.76 17.54 1.62
N SER A 127 7.37 18.58 0.86
CA SER A 127 7.43 19.98 1.31
C SER A 127 6.60 20.28 2.57
N GLY A 128 5.69 19.38 2.94
CA GLY A 128 4.94 19.42 4.20
C GLY A 128 5.76 19.09 5.45
N MET A 129 6.99 18.55 5.32
CA MET A 129 7.88 18.29 6.46
C MET A 129 8.27 19.60 7.15
N GLY A 130 8.24 19.60 8.49
CA GLY A 130 8.48 20.78 9.31
C GLY A 130 7.27 21.72 9.42
N GLN A 131 6.16 21.43 8.74
CA GLN A 131 4.89 22.12 8.92
C GLN A 131 3.99 21.28 9.85
N PRO A 132 3.64 21.75 11.06
CA PRO A 132 2.92 20.95 12.05
C PRO A 132 1.64 20.29 11.52
N GLU A 133 0.88 21.01 10.68
CA GLU A 133 -0.39 20.53 10.12
C GLU A 133 -0.23 19.48 9.01
N LYS A 134 0.94 19.41 8.36
CA LYS A 134 1.18 18.57 7.18
C LYS A 134 2.22 17.46 7.41
N THR A 135 2.92 17.47 8.55
CA THR A 135 4.01 16.53 8.82
C THR A 135 3.53 15.08 8.78
N ALA A 136 2.39 14.76 9.40
CA ALA A 136 1.83 13.40 9.37
C ALA A 136 1.51 12.92 7.94
N SER A 137 1.05 13.81 7.07
CA SER A 137 0.84 13.50 5.65
C SER A 137 2.17 13.31 4.92
N ALA A 138 3.16 14.15 5.19
CA ALA A 138 4.48 14.05 4.58
C ALA A 138 5.25 12.78 5.01
N VAL A 139 5.10 12.32 6.25
CA VAL A 139 5.68 11.04 6.71
C VAL A 139 5.05 9.86 5.99
N LYS A 140 3.73 9.88 5.74
CA LYS A 140 3.07 8.84 4.92
C LYS A 140 3.64 8.78 3.49
N ILE A 141 3.90 9.94 2.89
CA ILE A 141 4.54 10.05 1.57
C ILE A 141 5.97 9.51 1.62
N TYR A 142 6.75 9.88 2.62
CA TYR A 142 8.10 9.37 2.81
C TYR A 142 8.11 7.84 2.96
N ARG A 143 7.21 7.29 3.77
CA ARG A 143 7.05 5.83 3.91
C ARG A 143 6.76 5.14 2.58
N ASP A 144 5.82 5.66 1.78
CA ASP A 144 5.51 5.10 0.46
C ASP A 144 6.73 5.18 -0.48
N ILE A 145 7.50 6.28 -0.45
CA ILE A 145 8.77 6.38 -1.20
C ILE A 145 9.77 5.30 -0.79
N VAL A 146 9.93 5.05 0.51
CA VAL A 146 10.84 3.99 1.00
C VAL A 146 10.32 2.60 0.59
N GLU A 147 9.01 2.37 0.58
CA GLU A 147 8.41 1.12 0.06
C GLU A 147 8.73 0.91 -1.43
N TRP A 148 8.64 1.96 -2.26
CA TRP A 148 9.06 1.91 -3.66
C TRP A 148 10.57 1.64 -3.81
N ALA A 149 11.39 2.23 -2.95
CA ALA A 149 12.82 1.99 -2.93
C ALA A 149 13.17 0.53 -2.57
N ILE A 150 12.44 -0.07 -1.62
CA ILE A 150 12.61 -1.48 -1.25
C ILE A 150 12.16 -2.41 -2.37
N LEU A 151 11.03 -2.12 -3.03
CA LEU A 151 10.61 -2.86 -4.23
C LEU A 151 11.72 -2.86 -5.27
N TYR A 152 12.28 -1.68 -5.54
CA TYR A 152 13.35 -1.52 -6.52
C TYR A 152 14.62 -2.29 -6.11
N ASP A 153 15.04 -2.20 -4.85
CA ASP A 153 16.20 -2.91 -4.32
C ASP A 153 16.04 -4.44 -4.37
N PHE A 154 14.82 -4.97 -4.16
CA PHE A 154 14.54 -6.40 -4.26
C PHE A 154 14.81 -6.98 -5.65
N LEU A 155 14.74 -6.15 -6.69
CA LEU A 155 15.07 -6.58 -8.05
C LEU A 155 16.56 -6.83 -8.25
N PHE A 156 17.42 -6.39 -7.33
CA PHE A 156 18.86 -6.66 -7.37
C PHE A 156 19.26 -7.95 -6.66
N ASN A 157 18.34 -8.58 -5.91
CA ASN A 157 18.59 -9.85 -5.26
C ASN A 157 18.80 -10.99 -6.27
N GLU A 158 19.64 -11.96 -5.91
CA GLU A 158 19.79 -13.19 -6.67
C GLU A 158 18.68 -14.17 -6.31
N TRP A 159 17.70 -14.31 -7.20
CA TRP A 159 16.61 -15.26 -7.04
C TRP A 159 17.00 -16.64 -7.60
N GLY A 160 16.69 -17.70 -6.85
CA GLY A 160 17.01 -19.08 -7.25
C GLY A 160 15.94 -19.75 -8.12
N ASN A 161 14.71 -19.23 -8.13
CA ASN A 161 13.56 -19.76 -8.87
C ASN A 161 12.68 -18.59 -9.35
N ASN A 162 11.67 -18.89 -10.18
CA ASN A 162 10.62 -17.93 -10.53
C ASN A 162 10.08 -17.28 -9.26
N THR A 163 10.07 -15.95 -9.24
CA THR A 163 9.78 -15.15 -8.06
C THR A 163 8.74 -14.09 -8.38
N ILE A 164 7.78 -13.93 -7.48
CA ILE A 164 6.80 -12.84 -7.53
C ILE A 164 7.06 -11.91 -6.35
N ILE A 165 7.35 -10.65 -6.66
CA ILE A 165 7.54 -9.58 -5.68
C ILE A 165 6.20 -8.85 -5.53
N ILE A 166 5.68 -8.86 -4.31
CA ILE A 166 4.34 -8.41 -3.99
C ILE A 166 4.42 -7.17 -3.10
N ARG A 167 3.93 -6.04 -3.60
CA ARG A 167 3.72 -4.83 -2.80
C ARG A 167 2.34 -4.87 -2.14
N GLU A 168 2.25 -4.54 -0.85
CA GLU A 168 0.95 -4.25 -0.21
C GLU A 168 0.45 -2.88 -0.70
N GLY A 169 -0.50 -2.90 -1.62
CA GLY A 169 -0.98 -1.73 -2.36
C GLY A 169 -0.78 -1.87 -3.88
N LEU A 170 -1.59 -1.14 -4.64
CA LEU A 170 -1.58 -1.14 -6.11
C LEU A 170 -0.29 -0.53 -6.70
N LEU A 171 0.11 -0.89 -7.92
CA LEU A 171 1.37 -0.46 -8.57
C LEU A 171 1.27 0.97 -9.13
N ARG A 172 0.85 1.89 -8.28
CA ARG A 172 0.58 3.30 -8.58
C ARG A 172 0.76 4.15 -7.34
N THR A 173 1.13 5.41 -7.51
CA THR A 173 1.44 6.30 -6.38
C THR A 173 1.23 7.78 -6.71
N LYS A 174 0.99 8.61 -5.69
CA LYS A 174 1.10 10.09 -5.77
C LYS A 174 2.38 10.61 -5.11
N SER A 175 3.12 9.72 -4.45
CA SER A 175 4.27 10.06 -3.63
C SER A 175 5.50 10.33 -4.48
N ILE A 176 5.60 9.76 -5.68
CA ILE A 176 6.69 10.02 -6.63
C ILE A 176 6.17 10.97 -7.71
N LYS A 177 6.99 11.96 -8.10
CA LYS A 177 6.65 12.87 -9.21
C LYS A 177 6.32 12.08 -10.47
N ASN A 178 5.25 12.48 -11.15
CA ASN A 178 4.79 11.86 -12.39
C ASN A 178 5.80 11.94 -13.56
N THR A 179 6.82 12.79 -13.45
CA THR A 179 7.96 12.85 -14.40
C THR A 179 9.09 11.89 -14.05
N LEU A 180 9.20 11.46 -12.79
CA LEU A 180 10.23 10.51 -12.33
C LEU A 180 9.72 9.07 -12.32
N PHE A 181 8.44 8.86 -12.03
CA PHE A 181 7.84 7.54 -12.02
C PHE A 181 8.01 6.77 -13.34
N PRO A 182 7.92 7.39 -14.54
CA PRO A 182 8.22 6.71 -15.80
C PRO A 182 9.65 6.16 -15.90
N ILE A 183 10.62 6.88 -15.32
CA ILE A 183 12.03 6.46 -15.28
C ILE A 183 12.17 5.25 -14.34
N LEU A 184 11.48 5.29 -13.19
CA LEU A 184 11.44 4.18 -12.25
C LEU A 184 10.78 2.93 -12.85
N ASP A 185 9.63 3.08 -13.50
CA ASP A 185 8.94 2.02 -14.25
C ASP A 185 9.91 1.34 -15.24
N LYS A 186 10.54 2.13 -16.11
CA LYS A 186 11.52 1.64 -17.10
C LYS A 186 12.65 0.84 -16.44
N LYS A 187 13.24 1.36 -15.36
CA LYS A 187 14.32 0.67 -14.63
C LYS A 187 13.85 -0.63 -13.97
N ILE A 188 12.64 -0.67 -13.41
CA ILE A 188 12.03 -1.89 -12.86
C ILE A 188 11.87 -2.94 -13.96
N LYS A 189 11.28 -2.55 -15.09
CA LYS A 189 11.08 -3.43 -16.24
C LYS A 189 12.40 -4.01 -16.76
N GLU A 190 13.41 -3.15 -16.94
CA GLU A 190 14.76 -3.55 -17.38
C GLU A 190 15.37 -4.60 -16.45
N LYS A 191 15.24 -4.43 -15.13
CA LYS A 191 15.74 -5.39 -14.15
C LYS A 191 15.00 -6.73 -14.19
N CYS A 192 13.68 -6.74 -14.38
CA CYS A 192 12.93 -7.98 -14.57
C CYS A 192 13.38 -8.73 -15.83
N ILE A 193 13.60 -8.01 -16.94
CA ILE A 193 14.11 -8.57 -18.20
C ILE A 193 15.53 -9.12 -17.99
N GLU A 194 16.38 -8.42 -17.24
CA GLU A 194 17.75 -8.86 -16.95
C GLU A 194 17.79 -10.23 -16.25
N HIS A 195 16.91 -10.48 -15.27
CA HIS A 195 16.81 -11.80 -14.62
C HIS A 195 16.44 -12.90 -15.61
N LYS A 196 15.50 -12.62 -16.53
CA LYS A 196 15.10 -13.57 -17.56
C LYS A 196 16.25 -13.89 -18.50
N GLN A 197 16.99 -12.88 -18.94
CA GLN A 197 18.09 -13.04 -19.89
C GLN A 197 19.31 -13.74 -19.26
N LYS A 198 19.68 -13.38 -18.02
CA LYS A 198 20.90 -13.89 -17.37
C LYS A 198 20.71 -15.24 -16.70
N ARG A 199 19.53 -15.51 -16.13
CA ARG A 199 19.30 -16.70 -15.28
C ARG A 199 18.14 -17.57 -15.76
N ASN A 200 17.41 -17.17 -16.81
CA ASN A 200 16.17 -17.81 -17.25
C ASN A 200 15.11 -17.90 -16.14
N ILE A 201 15.10 -16.93 -15.23
CA ILE A 201 14.16 -16.83 -14.12
C ILE A 201 13.20 -15.68 -14.38
N ASN A 202 11.90 -15.93 -14.22
CA ASN A 202 10.90 -14.87 -14.25
C ASN A 202 10.86 -14.19 -12.88
N VAL A 203 11.05 -12.86 -12.86
CA VAL A 203 10.80 -12.02 -11.69
C VAL A 203 9.67 -11.09 -12.06
N ASN A 204 8.50 -11.30 -11.46
CA ASN A 204 7.29 -10.52 -11.74
C ASN A 204 6.97 -9.60 -10.57
N VAL A 205 6.50 -8.38 -10.86
CA VAL A 205 6.10 -7.39 -9.86
C VAL A 205 4.60 -7.22 -9.89
N VAL A 206 3.96 -7.32 -8.72
CA VAL A 206 2.52 -7.15 -8.56
C VAL A 206 2.20 -6.31 -7.34
N GLY A 207 1.06 -5.60 -7.41
CA GLY A 207 0.50 -4.87 -6.29
C GLY A 207 -0.79 -5.53 -5.85
N VAL A 208 -0.93 -5.86 -4.57
CA VAL A 208 -2.16 -6.48 -4.03
C VAL A 208 -2.68 -5.59 -2.92
N ALA A 209 -3.94 -5.17 -3.03
CA ALA A 209 -4.56 -4.28 -2.05
C ALA A 209 -5.80 -4.94 -1.42
N LYS A 210 -6.16 -4.48 -0.22
CA LYS A 210 -7.41 -4.90 0.45
C LYS A 210 -8.63 -4.18 -0.12
N GLU A 211 -8.42 -2.97 -0.66
CA GLU A 211 -9.46 -2.12 -1.22
C GLU A 211 -8.95 -1.40 -2.48
N SER A 212 -9.88 -1.01 -3.34
CA SER A 212 -9.65 -0.15 -4.50
C SER A 212 -10.94 0.65 -4.80
N ALA A 213 -10.83 1.78 -5.50
CA ALA A 213 -12.04 2.55 -5.86
C ALA A 213 -13.03 1.70 -6.68
N VAL A 214 -12.51 0.81 -7.53
CA VAL A 214 -13.30 -0.11 -8.35
C VAL A 214 -14.07 -1.10 -7.49
N ILE A 215 -13.40 -1.83 -6.60
CA ILE A 215 -14.10 -2.84 -5.80
C ILE A 215 -15.07 -2.18 -4.82
N SER A 216 -14.71 -1.05 -4.20
CA SER A 216 -15.60 -0.34 -3.28
C SER A 216 -16.89 0.11 -3.97
N ARG A 217 -16.81 0.63 -5.20
CA ARG A 217 -17.98 1.09 -5.96
C ARG A 217 -18.76 -0.03 -6.63
N LEU A 218 -18.09 -1.07 -7.14
CA LEU A 218 -18.76 -2.17 -7.83
C LEU A 218 -19.21 -3.29 -6.90
N SER A 219 -18.79 -3.33 -5.64
CA SER A 219 -19.06 -4.42 -4.68
C SER A 219 -20.51 -4.91 -4.71
N LEU A 220 -21.47 -3.99 -4.55
CA LEU A 220 -22.90 -4.30 -4.60
C LEU A 220 -23.33 -4.86 -5.97
N ALA A 221 -22.88 -4.24 -7.07
CA ALA A 221 -23.23 -4.67 -8.42
C ALA A 221 -22.66 -6.07 -8.74
N LEU A 222 -21.39 -6.33 -8.41
CA LEU A 222 -20.77 -7.65 -8.57
C LEU A 222 -21.51 -8.73 -7.79
N ALA A 223 -21.94 -8.40 -6.56
CA ALA A 223 -22.69 -9.31 -5.71
C ALA A 223 -24.10 -9.60 -6.23
N LEU A 224 -24.81 -8.59 -6.75
CA LEU A 224 -26.15 -8.73 -7.33
C LEU A 224 -26.12 -9.52 -8.65
N GLU A 225 -25.11 -9.28 -9.49
CA GLU A 225 -24.97 -9.96 -10.79
C GLU A 225 -24.30 -11.34 -10.69
N ASN A 226 -23.91 -11.76 -9.48
CA ASN A 226 -23.25 -13.03 -9.19
C ASN A 226 -21.96 -13.23 -9.99
N VAL A 227 -21.18 -12.16 -10.21
CA VAL A 227 -20.00 -12.17 -11.10
C VAL A 227 -18.94 -13.18 -10.64
N PHE A 228 -18.65 -13.18 -9.34
CA PHE A 228 -17.63 -14.04 -8.73
C PHE A 228 -18.22 -15.20 -7.91
N ARG A 229 -19.53 -15.52 -8.03
CA ARG A 229 -20.16 -16.63 -7.30
C ARG A 229 -19.91 -18.00 -7.96
N LEU A 230 -18.66 -18.24 -8.34
CA LEU A 230 -18.21 -19.45 -9.03
C LEU A 230 -17.51 -20.38 -8.02
N PRO A 231 -17.70 -21.71 -8.11
CA PRO A 231 -17.14 -22.69 -7.18
C PRO A 231 -15.66 -23.01 -7.48
N TYR A 232 -14.90 -22.01 -7.93
CA TYR A 232 -13.50 -22.12 -8.28
C TYR A 232 -12.81 -20.75 -8.25
N PRO A 233 -11.49 -20.70 -8.11
CA PRO A 233 -10.72 -19.47 -8.25
C PRO A 233 -10.86 -18.88 -9.66
N CYS A 234 -11.03 -17.56 -9.76
CA CYS A 234 -11.26 -16.88 -11.02
C CYS A 234 -10.80 -15.43 -10.99
N TYR A 235 -10.64 -14.83 -12.16
CA TYR A 235 -10.16 -13.47 -12.30
C TYR A 235 -10.71 -12.79 -13.55
N VAL A 236 -10.60 -11.47 -13.59
CA VAL A 236 -10.94 -10.66 -14.76
C VAL A 236 -10.08 -9.40 -14.77
N LYS A 237 -9.64 -8.97 -15.94
CA LYS A 237 -9.01 -7.64 -16.12
C LYS A 237 -10.12 -6.60 -16.00
N VAL A 238 -9.92 -5.55 -15.22
CA VAL A 238 -10.90 -4.45 -15.18
C VAL A 238 -10.80 -3.67 -16.49
N PRO A 239 -11.90 -3.50 -17.24
CA PRO A 239 -11.90 -2.66 -18.43
C PRO A 239 -11.58 -1.20 -18.09
N ASP A 240 -10.77 -0.53 -18.94
CA ASP A 240 -10.29 0.83 -18.66
C ASP A 240 -11.45 1.83 -18.45
N GLU A 241 -12.55 1.69 -19.20
CA GLU A 241 -13.75 2.54 -19.04
C GLU A 241 -14.40 2.43 -17.65
N ILE A 242 -14.35 1.23 -17.05
CA ILE A 242 -14.94 0.94 -15.75
C ILE A 242 -14.02 1.47 -14.65
N GLU A 243 -12.72 1.25 -14.79
CA GLU A 243 -11.73 1.81 -13.88
C GLU A 243 -11.84 3.34 -13.87
N GLN A 244 -11.89 3.98 -15.04
CA GLN A 244 -12.06 5.43 -15.22
C GLN A 244 -13.32 5.96 -14.55
N TYR A 245 -14.45 5.26 -14.70
CA TYR A 245 -15.69 5.65 -14.05
C TYR A 245 -15.60 5.62 -12.51
N CYS A 246 -14.84 4.67 -11.96
CA CYS A 246 -14.78 4.45 -10.53
C CYS A 246 -13.87 5.46 -9.80
N TYR A 247 -12.77 5.91 -10.42
CA TYR A 247 -11.89 6.91 -9.82
C TYR A 247 -12.35 8.33 -10.14
N ASN A 248 -12.65 9.11 -9.09
CA ASN A 248 -13.12 10.50 -9.21
C ASN A 248 -12.00 11.54 -9.41
N TYR A 249 -10.72 11.15 -9.47
CA TYR A 249 -9.57 12.07 -9.44
C TYR A 249 -8.58 11.82 -10.59
N ASP A 250 -7.91 12.92 -10.98
CA ASP A 250 -6.81 13.13 -11.92
C ASP A 250 -6.34 11.91 -12.76
N ARG A 251 -6.35 12.07 -14.10
CA ARG A 251 -6.09 11.02 -15.11
C ARG A 251 -4.73 10.33 -14.99
N THR A 252 -3.83 10.87 -14.16
CA THR A 252 -2.47 10.37 -13.92
C THR A 252 -2.41 8.95 -13.31
N TRP A 253 -3.53 8.45 -12.74
CA TRP A 253 -3.66 7.09 -12.21
C TRP A 253 -3.97 6.01 -13.26
N PHE A 254 -4.35 6.44 -14.46
CA PHE A 254 -4.70 5.57 -15.59
C PHE A 254 -3.57 5.46 -16.58
N ASN A 255 -2.94 6.60 -16.86
CA ASN A 255 -1.84 6.67 -17.81
C ASN A 255 -0.76 5.67 -17.40
N THR A 256 -0.38 4.84 -18.34
CA THR A 256 0.74 3.89 -18.24
C THR A 256 1.63 4.09 -19.46
N PHE A 257 2.82 3.48 -19.48
CA PHE A 257 3.72 3.58 -20.63
C PHE A 257 3.04 3.29 -21.98
N GLU A 258 2.18 2.27 -22.05
CA GLU A 258 1.50 1.84 -23.29
C GLU A 258 0.51 2.86 -23.86
N GLU A 259 0.05 3.81 -23.05
CA GLU A 259 -0.90 4.84 -23.48
C GLU A 259 -0.22 6.05 -24.13
N PHE A 260 1.12 6.12 -24.07
CA PHE A 260 1.91 7.13 -24.75
C PHE A 260 2.33 6.63 -26.15
N SER A 261 1.67 7.15 -27.18
CA SER A 261 1.95 6.87 -28.60
C SER A 261 3.04 7.77 -29.22
N GLY A 262 3.86 8.45 -28.40
CA GLY A 262 4.84 9.47 -28.83
C GLY A 262 6.28 9.25 -28.33
N SER A 263 7.17 10.24 -28.52
CA SER A 263 8.58 10.18 -28.10
C SER A 263 8.73 10.02 -26.58
N GLU A 264 9.78 9.30 -26.15
CA GLU A 264 10.08 9.02 -24.72
C GLU A 264 10.27 10.30 -23.87
N GLU A 265 10.48 11.46 -24.48
CA GLU A 265 10.98 12.68 -23.82
C GLU A 265 9.96 13.47 -22.98
N ASN A 266 8.66 13.12 -22.94
CA ASN A 266 7.65 13.87 -22.17
C ASN A 266 6.56 13.00 -21.51
N GLN A 267 6.91 11.79 -21.09
CA GLN A 267 5.94 10.93 -20.41
C GLN A 267 5.66 11.42 -18.97
N SER A 268 4.38 11.51 -18.62
CA SER A 268 3.96 11.95 -17.29
C SER A 268 2.83 11.06 -16.78
N TYR A 269 3.17 10.13 -15.90
CA TYR A 269 2.23 9.18 -15.32
C TYR A 269 2.72 8.67 -13.96
N ALA A 270 1.84 8.01 -13.21
CA ALA A 270 2.17 7.50 -11.88
C ALA A 270 1.58 6.12 -11.58
N SER A 271 1.29 5.35 -12.64
CA SER A 271 0.85 3.96 -12.59
C SER A 271 1.67 3.11 -13.55
N MET A 272 2.11 1.93 -13.10
CA MET A 272 2.72 0.91 -13.96
C MET A 272 1.90 -0.38 -13.99
N GLY A 273 0.74 -0.40 -13.32
CA GLY A 273 -0.11 -1.57 -13.18
C GLY A 273 -1.40 -1.48 -14.00
N LYS A 274 -1.87 -2.63 -14.48
CA LYS A 274 -3.26 -2.83 -14.92
C LYS A 274 -4.02 -3.63 -13.87
N LEU A 275 -5.23 -3.17 -13.57
CA LEU A 275 -6.03 -3.71 -12.48
C LEU A 275 -6.77 -4.99 -12.89
N PHE A 276 -6.74 -5.98 -12.01
CA PHE A 276 -7.51 -7.20 -12.06
C PHE A 276 -8.35 -7.33 -10.78
N LEU A 277 -9.51 -7.95 -10.91
CA LEU A 277 -10.29 -8.44 -9.77
C LEU A 277 -10.13 -9.95 -9.71
N VAL A 278 -9.72 -10.46 -8.55
CA VAL A 278 -9.28 -11.86 -8.41
C VAL A 278 -9.93 -12.50 -7.19
N LYS A 279 -10.61 -13.62 -7.39
CA LYS A 279 -11.07 -14.50 -6.31
C LYS A 279 -10.12 -15.68 -6.22
N PHE A 280 -9.32 -15.74 -5.16
CA PHE A 280 -8.36 -16.84 -4.95
C PHE A 280 -8.99 -18.08 -4.32
N GLY A 281 -10.07 -17.92 -3.56
CA GLY A 281 -10.80 -19.02 -2.94
C GLY A 281 -11.70 -19.79 -3.92
N ASP A 282 -12.06 -21.02 -3.56
CA ASP A 282 -12.94 -21.88 -4.34
C ASP A 282 -14.42 -21.85 -3.89
N GLY A 283 -14.72 -21.20 -2.78
CA GLY A 283 -16.05 -20.91 -2.29
C GLY A 283 -16.75 -19.80 -3.10
N PRO A 284 -18.09 -19.85 -3.22
CA PRO A 284 -18.86 -18.86 -3.97
C PRO A 284 -18.97 -17.48 -3.27
N PHE A 285 -18.58 -17.40 -1.98
CA PHE A 285 -18.62 -16.18 -1.18
C PHE A 285 -17.23 -15.72 -0.73
N ASP A 286 -16.19 -16.35 -1.27
CA ASP A 286 -14.81 -15.99 -0.94
C ASP A 286 -14.50 -14.57 -1.45
N PRO A 287 -13.60 -13.86 -0.76
CA PRO A 287 -13.33 -12.46 -1.07
C PRO A 287 -12.70 -12.30 -2.45
N VAL A 288 -12.98 -11.14 -3.05
CA VAL A 288 -12.38 -10.68 -4.30
C VAL A 288 -11.37 -9.61 -3.96
N TRP A 289 -10.17 -9.72 -4.51
CA TRP A 289 -9.07 -8.80 -4.24
C TRP A 289 -8.66 -8.04 -5.49
N PRO A 290 -8.39 -6.73 -5.37
CA PRO A 290 -7.76 -5.96 -6.42
C PRO A 290 -6.26 -6.28 -6.53
N VAL A 291 -5.83 -6.61 -7.74
CA VAL A 291 -4.44 -6.95 -8.06
C VAL A 291 -3.98 -6.13 -9.27
N ASP A 292 -2.94 -5.33 -9.12
CA ASP A 292 -2.23 -4.71 -10.23
C ASP A 292 -1.13 -5.65 -10.73
N ILE A 293 -1.13 -5.90 -12.04
CA ILE A 293 -0.03 -6.57 -12.74
C ILE A 293 0.69 -5.51 -13.56
N ALA A 294 2.03 -5.52 -13.51
CA ALA A 294 2.84 -4.60 -14.31
C ALA A 294 2.45 -4.68 -15.80
N VAL A 295 2.32 -3.54 -16.46
CA VAL A 295 1.74 -3.40 -17.79
C VAL A 295 2.42 -4.31 -18.82
N TRP A 296 3.75 -4.36 -18.81
CA TRP A 296 4.55 -5.20 -19.72
C TRP A 296 4.44 -6.71 -19.47
N ASP A 297 3.80 -7.13 -18.38
CA ASP A 297 3.60 -8.52 -17.98
C ASP A 297 2.13 -8.96 -18.07
N VAL A 298 1.23 -8.09 -18.55
CA VAL A 298 -0.22 -8.36 -18.64
C VAL A 298 -0.52 -9.59 -19.51
N GLU A 299 0.26 -9.85 -20.57
CA GLU A 299 0.10 -11.05 -21.40
C GLU A 299 0.31 -12.35 -20.59
N ASN A 300 1.08 -12.28 -19.50
CA ASN A 300 1.36 -13.39 -18.60
C ASN A 300 0.43 -13.42 -17.37
N ALA A 301 -0.67 -12.66 -17.38
CA ALA A 301 -1.53 -12.48 -16.20
C ALA A 301 -2.05 -13.78 -15.59
N GLU A 302 -2.43 -14.79 -16.40
CA GLU A 302 -2.89 -16.08 -15.86
C GLU A 302 -1.82 -16.77 -15.01
N MET A 303 -0.57 -16.78 -15.50
CA MET A 303 0.56 -17.38 -14.78
C MET A 303 0.84 -16.62 -13.48
N ILE A 304 0.93 -15.29 -13.55
CA ILE A 304 1.25 -14.41 -12.41
C ILE A 304 0.17 -14.52 -11.32
N LEU A 305 -1.11 -14.43 -11.70
CA LEU A 305 -2.21 -14.57 -10.76
C LEU A 305 -2.27 -15.98 -10.17
N GLY A 306 -1.90 -17.00 -10.95
CA GLY A 306 -1.87 -18.35 -10.44
C GLY A 306 -0.68 -18.65 -9.53
N GLN A 307 0.42 -17.91 -9.66
CA GLN A 307 1.50 -17.88 -8.66
C GLN A 307 1.01 -17.22 -7.37
N LEU A 308 0.28 -16.09 -7.47
CA LEU A 308 -0.37 -15.47 -6.30
C LEU A 308 -1.38 -16.39 -5.64
N LEU A 309 -2.16 -17.16 -6.41
CA LEU A 309 -3.13 -18.11 -5.90
C LEU A 309 -2.49 -19.13 -4.94
N HIS A 310 -1.27 -19.58 -5.24
CA HIS A 310 -0.56 -20.52 -4.37
C HIS A 310 -0.24 -19.91 -2.99
N ASP A 311 0.18 -18.64 -2.96
CA ASP A 311 0.50 -17.91 -1.72
C ASP A 311 -0.77 -17.49 -0.96
N ALA A 312 -1.79 -17.00 -1.68
CA ALA A 312 -3.02 -16.47 -1.11
C ALA A 312 -3.91 -17.54 -0.46
N ARG A 313 -3.94 -18.76 -0.99
CA ARG A 313 -4.71 -19.88 -0.42
C ARG A 313 -4.29 -20.28 0.99
N LEU A 314 -3.05 -19.97 1.37
CA LEU A 314 -2.52 -20.22 2.71
C LEU A 314 -2.73 -19.04 3.65
N GLY A 315 -3.38 -17.97 3.18
CA GLY A 315 -3.60 -16.73 3.90
C GLY A 315 -4.43 -16.92 5.18
N PHE A 316 -3.87 -16.47 6.30
CA PHE A 316 -4.53 -16.38 7.59
C PHE A 316 -3.91 -15.23 8.41
N PRO A 317 -4.70 -14.41 9.14
CA PRO A 317 -6.14 -14.51 9.41
C PRO A 317 -7.06 -13.93 8.33
N ILE A 318 -6.51 -13.24 7.32
CA ILE A 318 -7.28 -12.74 6.19
C ILE A 318 -7.34 -13.86 5.16
N PRO A 319 -8.49 -14.52 4.97
CA PRO A 319 -8.60 -15.65 4.05
C PRO A 319 -8.35 -15.20 2.61
N ASP A 320 -7.73 -16.07 1.83
CA ASP A 320 -7.49 -15.87 0.40
C ASP A 320 -6.72 -14.59 0.05
N PHE A 321 -6.00 -14.00 1.01
CA PHE A 321 -5.10 -12.86 0.81
C PHE A 321 -3.65 -13.34 0.91
N PRO A 322 -2.70 -12.87 0.08
CA PRO A 322 -1.32 -13.37 0.05
C PRO A 322 -0.71 -13.57 1.44
N LEU A 323 -0.37 -14.82 1.78
CA LEU A 323 0.23 -15.16 3.07
C LEU A 323 1.54 -14.39 3.28
N SER A 324 2.33 -14.19 2.23
CA SER A 324 3.57 -13.44 2.34
C SER A 324 3.32 -12.04 2.90
N ILE A 325 2.29 -11.31 2.43
CA ILE A 325 1.91 -9.98 2.94
C ILE A 325 1.52 -10.07 4.41
N GLN A 326 0.74 -11.09 4.77
CA GLN A 326 0.30 -11.27 6.16
C GLN A 326 1.48 -11.55 7.10
N ASN A 327 2.47 -12.34 6.66
CA ASN A 327 3.70 -12.58 7.40
C ASN A 327 4.53 -11.30 7.55
N ALA A 328 4.74 -10.55 6.46
CA ALA A 328 5.44 -9.28 6.49
C ALA A 328 4.76 -8.28 7.44
N HIS A 329 3.43 -8.18 7.38
CA HIS A 329 2.63 -7.37 8.30
C HIS A 329 2.78 -7.83 9.76
N GLY A 330 2.77 -9.15 9.99
CA GLY A 330 3.02 -9.74 11.30
C GLY A 330 4.40 -9.37 11.87
N HIS A 331 5.46 -9.45 11.07
CA HIS A 331 6.80 -9.07 11.48
C HIS A 331 6.99 -7.55 11.64
N ALA A 332 6.25 -6.75 10.87
CA ALA A 332 6.33 -5.29 10.90
C ALA A 332 5.66 -4.68 12.14
N LYS A 333 4.65 -5.35 12.72
CA LYS A 333 3.97 -4.87 13.93
C LYS A 333 4.94 -4.59 15.07
N ILE A 334 4.80 -3.39 15.64
CA ILE A 334 5.46 -2.99 16.88
C ILE A 334 4.52 -3.36 18.03
N ASN A 335 5.00 -4.18 18.97
CA ASN A 335 4.22 -4.62 20.12
C ASN A 335 4.32 -3.62 21.29
N GLY A 336 3.47 -3.81 22.31
CA GLY A 336 3.40 -2.89 23.45
C GLY A 336 4.73 -2.73 24.21
N ILE A 337 5.54 -3.79 24.32
CA ILE A 337 6.83 -3.74 25.01
C ILE A 337 7.83 -2.91 24.20
N GLU A 338 7.87 -3.09 22.88
CA GLU A 338 8.73 -2.31 22.00
C GLU A 338 8.36 -0.82 22.03
N VAL A 339 7.06 -0.50 22.06
CA VAL A 339 6.60 0.89 22.25
C VAL A 339 7.12 1.47 23.56
N GLU A 340 7.01 0.74 24.68
CA GLU A 340 7.53 1.18 25.97
C GLU A 340 9.06 1.37 25.94
N MET A 341 9.79 0.46 25.31
CA MET A 341 11.25 0.60 25.17
C MET A 341 11.64 1.84 24.37
N ILE A 342 10.93 2.15 23.28
CA ILE A 342 11.19 3.34 22.47
C ILE A 342 10.81 4.62 23.24
N GLU A 343 9.70 4.62 23.99
CA GLU A 343 9.34 5.72 24.90
C GLU A 343 10.46 5.98 25.93
N ASP A 344 11.02 4.91 26.49
CA ASP A 344 12.10 4.99 27.47
C ASP A 344 13.38 5.58 26.86
N MET A 345 13.76 5.10 25.67
CA MET A 345 14.90 5.65 24.92
C MET A 345 14.73 7.13 24.59
N LEU A 346 13.50 7.55 24.25
CA LEU A 346 13.18 8.95 24.00
C LEU A 346 13.36 9.80 25.26
N ILE A 347 12.83 9.32 26.40
CA ILE A 347 12.92 10.02 27.69
C ILE A 347 14.36 10.10 28.18
N GLU A 348 15.14 9.04 28.03
CA GLU A 348 16.58 9.04 28.32
C GLU A 348 17.32 10.06 27.44
N GLY A 349 16.99 10.12 26.15
CA GLY A 349 17.54 11.08 25.21
C GLY A 349 17.30 12.53 25.65
N ILE A 350 16.05 12.86 26.01
CA ILE A 350 15.68 14.18 26.55
C ILE A 350 16.39 14.45 27.87
N SER A 351 16.47 13.46 28.76
CA SER A 351 17.03 13.62 30.10
C SER A 351 18.53 13.93 30.09
N LYS A 352 19.27 13.42 29.10
CA LYS A 352 20.73 13.62 29.00
C LYS A 352 21.14 15.09 28.96
N THR A 353 20.31 15.96 28.39
CA THR A 353 20.62 17.39 28.22
C THR A 353 20.15 18.28 29.38
N LEU A 354 19.46 17.71 30.38
CA LEU A 354 18.82 18.46 31.46
C LEU A 354 19.52 18.30 32.82
N PRO A 355 19.39 19.28 33.74
CA PRO A 355 19.81 19.16 35.13
C PRO A 355 19.04 18.08 35.91
N ASP A 356 19.63 17.55 36.98
CA ASP A 356 19.06 16.42 37.75
C ASP A 356 17.65 16.70 38.33
N SER A 357 17.37 17.94 38.74
CA SER A 357 16.04 18.35 39.23
C SER A 357 14.95 18.28 38.15
N GLU A 358 15.32 18.53 36.89
CA GLU A 358 14.40 18.48 35.75
C GLU A 358 14.22 17.04 35.24
N ARG A 359 15.30 16.23 35.30
CA ARG A 359 15.22 14.78 35.03
C ARG A 359 14.21 14.09 35.94
N GLU A 360 14.24 14.38 37.24
CA GLU A 360 13.28 13.83 38.20
C GLU A 360 11.84 14.19 37.82
N SER A 361 11.61 15.43 37.36
CA SER A 361 10.29 15.91 36.93
C SER A 361 9.77 15.16 35.71
N ILE A 362 10.63 14.85 34.74
CA ILE A 362 10.27 14.05 33.55
C ILE A 362 9.90 12.62 33.93
N TYR A 363 10.71 11.96 34.76
CA TYR A 363 10.40 10.61 35.22
C TYR A 363 9.11 10.57 36.05
N ARG A 364 8.85 11.58 36.87
CA ARG A 364 7.57 11.73 37.59
C ARG A 364 6.39 11.84 36.63
N ILE A 365 6.48 12.65 35.57
CA ILE A 365 5.42 12.72 34.55
C ILE A 365 5.22 11.36 33.88
N LYS A 366 6.28 10.70 33.44
CA LYS A 366 6.21 9.37 32.82
C LYS A 366 5.45 8.35 33.68
N TYR A 367 5.81 8.23 34.96
CA TYR A 367 5.29 7.18 35.83
C TYR A 367 3.97 7.57 36.53
N LEU A 368 3.73 8.85 36.82
CA LEU A 368 2.55 9.31 37.56
C LEU A 368 1.39 9.76 36.66
N HIS A 369 1.63 10.20 35.43
CA HIS A 369 0.57 10.53 34.47
C HIS A 369 0.09 9.32 33.65
N ARG A 370 0.71 8.14 33.78
CA ARG A 370 0.21 6.91 33.16
C ARG A 370 -1.16 6.58 33.74
N ASN A 371 -2.20 6.79 32.94
CA ASN A 371 -3.54 6.35 33.26
C ASN A 371 -3.56 4.82 33.31
N LEU A 372 -3.37 4.24 34.49
CA LEU A 372 -3.27 2.79 34.74
C LEU A 372 -4.48 2.01 34.18
N THR A 373 -5.63 2.68 34.09
CA THR A 373 -6.86 2.16 33.48
C THR A 373 -6.72 1.93 31.97
N GLY A 374 -5.99 2.78 31.23
CA GLY A 374 -5.79 2.63 29.78
C GLY A 374 -4.77 1.54 29.39
N ALA A 375 -3.80 1.24 30.27
CA ALA A 375 -2.81 0.19 30.04
C ALA A 375 -3.40 -1.23 30.11
N ARG A 376 -4.49 -1.43 30.88
CA ARG A 376 -5.19 -2.71 31.00
C ARG A 376 -6.05 -3.07 29.78
N TYR A 377 -6.56 -2.09 29.04
CA TYR A 377 -7.50 -2.32 27.93
C TYR A 377 -6.88 -2.19 26.53
N LYS A 378 -5.62 -1.76 26.40
CA LYS A 378 -4.91 -1.71 25.10
C LYS A 378 -4.28 -3.05 24.67
N ASN A 379 -4.19 -4.02 25.58
CA ASN A 379 -3.60 -5.35 25.35
C ASN A 379 -4.65 -6.47 25.29
N ALA A 380 -5.94 -6.14 25.11
CA ALA A 380 -7.05 -7.09 25.01
C ALA A 380 -7.60 -7.14 23.58
#